data_AF-A0A397CB32-F1
#
_entry.id   AF-A0A397CB32-F1
#
_cell.length_a   1.000
_cell.length_b   1.000
_cell.length_c   1.000
_cell.angle_alpha   90.00
_cell.angle_beta   90.00
_cell.angle_gamma   90.00
#
_symmetry.space_group_name_H-M   'P 1'
#
loop_
_entity.id
_entity.type
_entity.pdbx_description
1 polymer ?
#
loop_
_entity_poly.entity_id
_entity_poly.type
_entity_poly.pdbx_seq_one_letter_code
_entity_poly.pdbx_strand_id
1 'polypeptide(L)'
;MSAQTTPTAYGATEPLVGGPNGVPLAHELQWKAGVFGCFTDCWPNCAMAFFCPCVSLAQTLHRVGVYSYTVGLLVFGVLYALMGISDYIQFTRNVDDSDDLWGPADSWATVYILLGAVNVILVMRVRAAVRDLQHIQGGSVCEDFWCVLCCQCCIIAQLATEVHAYDKGECQFGPKDSLPGYVV
;
A
#
# COMPACT_ATOMS: atom_id res chain seq x y z
N MET A 1 46.23 -39.52 -11.81
CA MET A 1 44.77 -39.65 -12.02
C MET A 1 44.13 -38.42 -11.43
N SER A 2 43.84 -37.44 -12.27
CA SER A 2 43.18 -36.20 -11.88
C SER A 2 41.67 -36.46 -11.79
N ALA A 3 41.04 -36.05 -10.70
CA ALA A 3 39.59 -35.95 -10.61
C ALA A 3 39.19 -34.47 -10.50
N GLN A 4 38.70 -33.91 -11.60
CA GLN A 4 37.66 -32.87 -11.57
C GLN A 4 36.34 -33.57 -11.17
N THR A 5 35.40 -33.00 -10.41
CA THR A 5 34.40 -31.95 -10.74
C THR A 5 33.57 -31.78 -9.44
N THR A 6 33.00 -30.65 -8.97
CA THR A 6 31.98 -29.75 -9.55
C THR A 6 31.73 -28.58 -8.58
N PRO A 7 31.36 -27.36 -9.02
CA PRO A 7 31.04 -26.23 -8.15
C PRO A 7 29.53 -26.17 -7.81
N THR A 8 29.18 -25.89 -6.54
CA THR A 8 27.84 -25.48 -6.07
C THR A 8 28.01 -25.00 -4.61
N ALA A 9 27.41 -23.93 -4.10
CA ALA A 9 26.45 -22.98 -4.62
C ALA A 9 26.72 -21.62 -3.93
N TYR A 10 26.62 -20.52 -4.70
CA TYR A 10 26.51 -19.18 -4.13
C TYR A 10 25.21 -19.08 -3.35
N GLY A 11 25.28 -18.57 -2.11
CA GLY A 11 24.10 -18.11 -1.38
C GLY A 11 23.59 -19.01 -0.26
N ALA A 12 24.46 -19.70 0.48
CA ALA A 12 24.11 -20.07 1.86
C ALA A 12 24.39 -18.86 2.76
N THR A 13 23.43 -17.92 2.85
CA THR A 13 23.45 -17.00 3.98
C THR A 13 23.14 -17.84 5.22
N GLU A 14 24.16 -18.09 6.03
CA GLU A 14 23.96 -18.52 7.41
C GLU A 14 22.90 -17.63 8.06
N PRO A 15 21.91 -18.19 8.78
CA PRO A 15 20.90 -17.37 9.42
C PRO A 15 21.58 -16.48 10.45
N LEU A 16 21.56 -15.16 10.23
CA LEU A 16 21.98 -14.17 11.22
C LEU A 16 20.97 -14.22 12.38
N VAL A 17 21.25 -15.08 13.36
CA VAL A 17 20.51 -15.18 14.62
C VAL A 17 20.94 -13.99 15.48
N GLY A 18 20.14 -12.92 15.50
CA GLY A 18 20.49 -11.68 16.19
C GLY A 18 19.31 -10.87 16.72
N GLY A 19 18.10 -11.44 16.77
CA GLY A 19 16.97 -10.81 17.45
C GLY A 19 16.96 -11.14 18.95
N PRO A 20 16.49 -10.24 19.84
CA PRO A 20 16.39 -10.49 21.28
C PRO A 20 15.52 -11.71 21.67
N ASN A 21 14.79 -12.30 20.71
CA ASN A 21 13.89 -13.44 20.89
C ASN A 21 14.28 -14.69 20.06
N GLY A 22 15.49 -14.75 19.47
CA GLY A 22 15.93 -15.92 18.70
C GLY A 22 15.24 -16.09 17.32
N VAL A 23 14.47 -15.12 16.87
CA VAL A 23 13.91 -15.07 15.51
C VAL A 23 15.03 -14.74 14.52
N PRO A 24 15.14 -15.42 13.38
CA PRO A 24 16.11 -15.06 12.33
C PRO A 24 15.87 -13.62 11.87
N LEU A 25 16.90 -12.77 11.83
CA LEU A 25 16.78 -11.37 11.39
C LEU A 25 16.11 -11.23 10.02
N ALA A 26 16.28 -12.24 9.16
CA ALA A 26 15.69 -12.28 7.83
C ALA A 26 14.15 -12.18 7.84
N HIS A 27 13.48 -12.66 8.90
CA HIS A 27 12.01 -12.56 9.01
C HIS A 27 11.55 -11.13 9.38
N GLU A 28 12.36 -10.40 10.13
CA GLU A 28 12.06 -9.01 10.52
C GLU A 28 12.32 -8.01 9.37
N LEU A 29 13.09 -8.40 8.37
CA LEU A 29 13.45 -7.58 7.21
C LEU A 29 12.54 -7.82 5.98
N GLN A 30 11.46 -8.59 6.15
CA GLN A 30 10.49 -8.94 5.10
C GLN A 30 9.10 -8.36 5.44
N TRP A 31 8.28 -8.12 4.42
CA TRP A 31 6.89 -7.72 4.61
C TRP A 31 6.13 -8.81 5.39
N LYS A 32 5.42 -8.41 6.47
CA LYS A 32 4.62 -9.33 7.30
C LYS A 32 3.46 -10.00 6.54
N ALA A 33 2.97 -9.34 5.50
CA ALA A 33 1.95 -9.87 4.60
C ALA A 33 2.43 -9.81 3.15
N GLY A 34 1.99 -10.75 2.31
CA GLY A 34 2.22 -10.68 0.87
C GLY A 34 1.37 -9.60 0.19
N VAL A 35 1.73 -9.24 -1.05
CA VAL A 35 1.03 -8.21 -1.86
C VAL A 35 -0.44 -8.57 -2.11
N PHE A 36 -0.80 -9.86 -2.14
CA PHE A 36 -2.19 -10.33 -2.24
C PHE A 36 -2.70 -10.96 -0.93
N GLY A 37 -2.08 -10.63 0.20
CA GLY A 37 -2.40 -11.20 1.50
C GLY A 37 -3.70 -10.68 2.13
N CYS A 38 -4.39 -9.70 1.52
CA CYS A 38 -5.57 -9.08 2.14
C CYS A 38 -6.72 -10.06 2.40
N PHE A 39 -6.77 -11.21 1.71
CA PHE A 39 -7.79 -12.23 1.89
C PHE A 39 -7.67 -13.00 3.23
N THR A 40 -6.55 -12.90 3.95
CA THR A 40 -6.41 -13.55 5.26
C THR A 40 -7.08 -12.77 6.39
N ASP A 41 -7.15 -11.44 6.26
CA ASP A 41 -7.82 -10.53 7.20
C ASP A 41 -8.85 -9.68 6.44
N CYS A 42 -9.86 -10.33 5.85
CA CYS A 42 -10.90 -9.65 5.07
C CYS A 42 -11.63 -8.56 5.88
N TRP A 43 -11.85 -8.81 7.18
CA TRP A 43 -12.49 -7.89 8.12
C TRP A 43 -11.58 -7.61 9.32
N PRO A 44 -11.30 -6.34 9.67
CA PRO A 44 -11.73 -5.10 9.01
C PRO A 44 -10.82 -4.67 7.84
N ASN A 45 -9.63 -5.27 7.68
CA ASN A 45 -8.53 -4.68 6.91
C ASN A 45 -8.81 -4.56 5.40
N CYS A 46 -9.09 -5.67 4.70
CA CYS A 46 -9.37 -5.61 3.26
C CYS A 46 -10.61 -4.76 2.95
N ALA A 47 -11.68 -4.91 3.75
CA ALA A 47 -12.89 -4.13 3.62
C ALA A 47 -12.63 -2.62 3.78
N MET A 48 -11.88 -2.21 4.81
CA MET A 48 -11.50 -0.81 5.01
C MET A 48 -10.60 -0.30 3.89
N ALA A 49 -9.64 -1.09 3.42
CA ALA A 49 -8.79 -0.71 2.30
C ALA A 49 -9.56 -0.55 0.98
N PHE A 50 -10.68 -1.24 0.82
CA PHE A 50 -11.54 -1.15 -0.37
C PHE A 50 -12.56 -0.01 -0.27
N PHE A 51 -13.32 0.06 0.82
CA PHE A 51 -14.42 1.02 0.98
C PHE A 51 -13.96 2.36 1.55
N CYS A 52 -12.90 2.39 2.35
CA CYS A 52 -12.40 3.57 3.04
C CYS A 52 -10.86 3.66 2.96
N PRO A 53 -10.27 3.63 1.74
CA PRO A 53 -8.81 3.62 1.59
C PRO A 53 -8.14 4.85 2.21
N CYS A 54 -8.81 6.01 2.22
CA CYS A 54 -8.33 7.23 2.85
C CYS A 54 -8.12 7.07 4.37
N VAL A 55 -9.03 6.35 5.06
CA VAL A 55 -8.93 6.07 6.49
C VAL A 55 -7.77 5.13 6.75
N SER A 56 -7.68 4.03 5.99
CA SER A 56 -6.61 3.03 6.16
C SER A 56 -5.21 3.62 5.90
N LEU A 57 -5.07 4.48 4.88
CA LEU A 57 -3.83 5.21 4.61
C LEU A 57 -3.50 6.26 5.69
N ALA A 58 -4.51 6.99 6.17
CA ALA A 58 -4.32 7.97 7.25
C ALA A 58 -3.91 7.28 8.57
N GLN A 59 -4.53 6.16 8.91
CA GLN A 59 -4.17 5.33 10.06
C GLN A 59 -2.73 4.83 9.91
N THR A 60 -2.36 4.33 8.73
CA THR A 60 -1.00 3.85 8.45
C THR A 60 0.04 4.95 8.65
N LEU A 61 -0.16 6.11 8.03
CA LEU A 61 0.78 7.24 8.10
C LEU A 61 0.92 7.84 9.50
N HIS A 62 -0.18 7.89 10.25
CA HIS A 62 -0.16 8.34 11.63
C HIS A 62 0.59 7.36 12.54
N ARG A 63 0.37 6.06 12.33
CA ARG A 63 1.00 4.98 13.09
C ARG A 63 2.51 4.97 12.94
N VAL A 64 3.02 5.28 11.74
CA VAL A 64 4.47 5.41 11.46
C VAL A 64 5.03 6.80 11.74
N GLY A 65 4.21 7.73 12.22
CA GLY A 65 4.63 9.07 12.61
C GLY A 65 5.06 9.99 11.46
N VAL A 66 4.65 9.72 10.22
CA VAL A 66 5.04 10.53 9.06
C VAL A 66 4.12 11.76 8.93
N TYR A 67 2.82 11.60 9.19
CA TYR A 67 1.84 12.68 9.15
C TYR A 67 0.81 12.53 10.28
N SER A 68 0.19 13.65 10.69
CA SER A 68 -0.99 13.60 11.57
C SER A 68 -2.16 12.94 10.85
N TYR A 69 -2.96 12.16 11.60
CA TYR A 69 -4.15 11.48 11.08
C TYR A 69 -5.10 12.43 10.34
N THR A 70 -5.34 13.63 10.88
CA THR A 70 -6.25 14.62 10.26
C THR A 70 -5.72 15.09 8.91
N VAL A 71 -4.41 15.34 8.80
CA VAL A 71 -3.80 15.79 7.53
C VAL A 71 -3.87 14.67 6.50
N GLY A 72 -3.51 13.44 6.87
CA GLY A 72 -3.62 12.28 5.99
C GLY A 72 -5.05 12.06 5.51
N LEU A 73 -6.03 12.11 6.43
CA LEU A 73 -7.43 11.91 6.12
C LEU A 73 -7.95 12.99 5.16
N LEU A 74 -7.57 14.26 5.34
CA LEU A 74 -7.98 15.34 4.45
C LEU A 74 -7.35 15.18 3.05
N VAL A 75 -6.06 14.91 2.96
CA VAL A 75 -5.35 14.76 1.68
C VAL A 75 -5.91 13.60 0.87
N PHE A 76 -5.99 12.41 1.45
CA PHE A 76 -6.54 11.25 0.75
C PHE A 76 -8.05 11.36 0.57
N GLY A 77 -8.78 11.88 1.56
CA GLY A 77 -10.23 12.06 1.49
C GLY A 77 -10.65 12.97 0.33
N VAL A 78 -9.99 14.12 0.17
CA VAL A 78 -10.24 15.02 -0.96
C VAL A 78 -9.88 14.34 -2.29
N LEU A 79 -8.75 13.64 -2.36
CA LEU A 79 -8.32 12.95 -3.57
C LEU A 79 -9.34 11.88 -4.01
N TYR A 80 -9.75 10.98 -3.11
CA TYR A 80 -10.74 9.94 -3.42
C TYR A 80 -12.12 10.51 -3.73
N ALA A 81 -12.53 11.61 -3.08
CA ALA A 81 -13.77 12.29 -3.40
C ALA A 81 -13.75 12.88 -4.83
N LEU A 82 -12.66 13.54 -5.22
CA LEU A 82 -12.51 14.07 -6.58
C LEU A 82 -12.48 12.96 -7.63
N MET A 83 -11.83 11.83 -7.33
CA MET A 83 -11.84 10.65 -8.21
C MET A 83 -13.26 10.11 -8.39
N GLY A 84 -14.01 9.92 -7.30
CA GLY A 84 -15.39 9.42 -7.36
C GLY A 84 -16.36 10.37 -8.07
N ILE A 85 -16.20 11.69 -7.89
CA ILE A 85 -17.00 12.70 -8.61
C ILE A 85 -16.69 12.64 -10.11
N SER A 86 -15.41 12.55 -10.49
CA SER A 86 -15.01 12.50 -11.91
C SER A 86 -15.54 11.24 -12.62
N ASP A 87 -15.46 10.09 -11.95
CA ASP A 87 -16.00 8.81 -12.44
C ASP A 87 -17.53 8.84 -12.56
N TYR A 88 -18.24 9.40 -11.56
CA TYR A 88 -19.69 9.56 -11.63
C TYR A 88 -20.12 10.46 -12.79
N ILE A 89 -19.44 11.60 -12.99
CA ILE A 89 -19.74 12.51 -14.11
C ILE A 89 -19.50 11.78 -15.44
N GLN A 90 -18.38 11.09 -15.59
CA GLN A 90 -18.10 10.27 -16.77
C GLN A 90 -19.20 9.22 -17.00
N PHE A 91 -19.59 8.48 -15.97
CA PHE A 91 -20.64 7.45 -16.07
C PHE A 91 -21.97 8.04 -16.54
N THR A 92 -22.40 9.17 -15.97
CA THR A 92 -23.64 9.84 -16.39
C THR A 92 -23.60 10.33 -17.83
N ARG A 93 -22.45 10.82 -18.32
CA ARG A 93 -22.26 11.26 -19.71
C ARG A 93 -22.34 10.10 -20.70
N ASN A 94 -21.72 8.96 -20.38
CA ASN A 94 -21.72 7.79 -21.26
C ASN A 94 -23.10 7.14 -21.43
N VAL A 95 -24.03 7.37 -20.48
CA VAL A 95 -25.41 6.86 -20.57
C VAL A 95 -26.28 7.72 -21.52
N ASP A 96 -25.93 9.00 -21.71
CA ASP A 96 -26.70 9.95 -22.52
C ASP A 96 -26.22 10.07 -23.98
N ASP A 97 -25.05 9.52 -24.36
CA ASP A 97 -24.50 9.69 -25.71
C ASP A 97 -24.93 8.57 -26.68
N SER A 98 -25.66 8.98 -27.72
CA SER A 98 -26.01 8.19 -28.92
C SER A 98 -25.14 8.48 -30.14
N ASP A 99 -24.02 9.20 -30.00
CA ASP A 99 -23.23 9.66 -31.15
C ASP A 99 -21.85 8.98 -31.27
N ASP A 100 -21.73 8.18 -32.33
CA ASP A 100 -20.51 7.57 -32.87
C ASP A 100 -19.50 8.63 -33.32
N LEU A 101 -18.54 9.03 -32.46
CA LEU A 101 -17.24 9.52 -32.96
C LEU A 101 -16.15 9.52 -31.88
N TRP A 102 -14.99 8.97 -32.22
CA TRP A 102 -13.71 9.09 -31.50
C TRP A 102 -13.33 10.58 -31.31
N GLY A 103 -13.94 11.25 -30.32
CA GLY A 103 -13.58 12.58 -29.85
C GLY A 103 -12.41 12.53 -28.85
N PRO A 104 -11.75 13.67 -28.59
CA PRO A 104 -10.64 13.73 -27.63
C PRO A 104 -11.09 13.13 -26.31
N ALA A 105 -10.26 12.25 -25.72
CA ALA A 105 -10.52 11.60 -24.44
C ALA A 105 -11.36 12.50 -23.55
N ASP A 106 -12.59 12.08 -23.22
CA ASP A 106 -13.53 12.85 -22.41
C ASP A 106 -12.71 13.53 -21.29
N SER A 107 -12.85 14.86 -21.21
CA SER A 107 -12.09 15.67 -20.26
C SER A 107 -12.12 15.08 -18.84
N TRP A 108 -13.23 14.42 -18.46
CA TRP A 108 -13.37 13.75 -17.17
C TRP A 108 -12.61 12.42 -17.07
N ALA A 109 -12.52 11.64 -18.15
CA ALA A 109 -11.62 10.48 -18.24
C ALA A 109 -10.17 10.89 -17.96
N THR A 110 -9.75 11.99 -18.59
CA THR A 110 -8.39 12.51 -18.44
C THR A 110 -8.14 12.97 -17.01
N VAL A 111 -9.09 13.69 -16.40
CA VAL A 111 -9.01 14.11 -15.00
C VAL A 111 -8.92 12.89 -14.06
N TYR A 112 -9.76 11.88 -14.26
CA TYR A 112 -9.74 10.65 -13.45
C TYR A 112 -8.39 9.93 -13.56
N ILE A 113 -7.84 9.80 -14.77
CA ILE A 113 -6.53 9.18 -15.00
C ILE A 113 -5.41 9.96 -14.29
N LEU A 114 -5.43 11.30 -14.35
CA LEU A 114 -4.43 12.14 -13.68
C LEU A 114 -4.53 12.02 -12.15
N LEU A 115 -5.74 12.05 -11.59
CA LEU A 115 -5.96 11.86 -10.16
C LEU A 115 -5.54 10.44 -9.71
N GLY A 116 -5.83 9.42 -10.53
CA GLY A 116 -5.37 8.05 -10.31
C GLY A 116 -3.86 7.93 -10.31
N ALA A 117 -3.16 8.59 -11.25
CA ALA A 117 -1.70 8.63 -11.27
C ALA A 117 -1.12 9.29 -10.00
N VAL A 118 -1.72 10.40 -9.54
CA VAL A 118 -1.36 11.03 -8.26
C VAL A 118 -1.55 10.06 -7.09
N ASN A 119 -2.68 9.33 -7.06
CA ASN A 119 -2.96 8.34 -6.03
C ASN A 119 -1.90 7.22 -6.01
N VAL A 120 -1.60 6.63 -7.17
CA VAL A 120 -0.56 5.59 -7.30
C VAL A 120 0.78 6.11 -6.79
N ILE A 121 1.17 7.34 -7.15
CA ILE A 121 2.39 7.97 -6.64
C ILE A 121 2.34 8.09 -5.12
N LEU A 122 1.28 8.64 -4.55
CA LEU A 122 1.17 8.80 -3.09
C LEU A 122 1.27 7.46 -2.36
N VAL A 123 0.55 6.43 -2.82
CA VAL A 123 0.59 5.09 -2.19
C VAL A 123 1.98 4.46 -2.33
N MET A 124 2.67 4.63 -3.47
CA MET A 124 4.08 4.23 -3.59
C MET A 124 4.97 4.95 -2.57
N ARG A 125 4.77 6.26 -2.36
CA ARG A 125 5.55 7.02 -1.35
C ARG A 125 5.27 6.53 0.06
N VAL A 126 4.02 6.16 0.37
CA VAL A 126 3.66 5.54 1.65
C VAL A 126 4.37 4.19 1.79
N ARG A 127 4.33 3.33 0.76
CA ARG A 127 5.03 2.03 0.77
C ARG A 127 6.52 2.19 0.98
N ALA A 128 7.15 3.13 0.27
CA ALA A 128 8.57 3.44 0.42
C ALA A 128 8.89 3.94 1.83
N ALA A 129 8.10 4.85 2.38
CA ALA A 129 8.29 5.35 3.75
C ALA A 129 8.17 4.22 4.79
N VAL A 130 7.14 3.36 4.70
CA VAL A 130 7.00 2.21 5.61
C VAL A 130 8.19 1.26 5.48
N ARG A 131 8.63 0.96 4.25
CA ARG A 131 9.79 0.11 3.98
C ARG A 131 11.07 0.67 4.59
N ASP A 132 11.31 1.97 4.44
CA ASP A 132 12.50 2.64 4.97
C ASP A 132 12.47 2.68 6.52
N LEU A 133 11.29 2.91 7.11
CA LEU A 133 11.10 2.97 8.57
C LEU A 133 11.13 1.60 9.26
N GLN A 134 10.72 0.54 8.56
CA GLN A 134 10.76 -0.84 9.06
C GLN A 134 12.01 -1.60 8.60
N HIS A 135 12.95 -0.92 7.94
CA HIS A 135 14.19 -1.51 7.41
C HIS A 135 13.98 -2.75 6.51
N ILE A 136 12.88 -2.81 5.77
CA ILE A 136 12.54 -3.97 4.92
C ILE A 136 13.52 -4.03 3.72
N GLN A 137 14.27 -5.12 3.62
CA GLN A 137 15.33 -5.30 2.60
C GLN A 137 14.79 -5.96 1.33
N GLY A 138 15.30 -5.54 0.17
CA GLY A 138 15.10 -6.25 -1.11
C GLY A 138 14.06 -5.68 -2.08
N GLY A 139 13.35 -4.59 -1.72
CA GLY A 139 12.41 -3.93 -2.63
C GLY A 139 13.06 -2.89 -3.57
N SER A 140 12.44 -2.60 -4.71
CA SER A 140 12.78 -1.47 -5.59
C SER A 140 11.58 -0.56 -5.83
N VAL A 141 11.81 0.71 -6.20
CA VAL A 141 10.71 1.65 -6.54
C VAL A 141 9.87 1.14 -7.71
N CYS A 142 10.48 0.43 -8.66
CA CYS A 142 9.77 -0.21 -9.76
C CYS A 142 8.83 -1.32 -9.27
N GLU A 143 9.26 -2.10 -8.28
CA GLU A 143 8.40 -3.11 -7.66
C GLU A 143 7.23 -2.44 -6.92
N ASP A 144 7.48 -1.34 -6.19
CA ASP A 144 6.42 -0.55 -5.54
C ASP A 144 5.35 -0.11 -6.56
N PHE A 145 5.76 0.37 -7.73
CA PHE A 145 4.85 0.80 -8.80
C PHE A 145 3.95 -0.33 -9.29
N TRP A 146 4.54 -1.47 -9.65
CA TRP A 146 3.78 -2.60 -10.20
C TRP A 146 2.85 -3.24 -9.17
N CYS A 147 3.27 -3.30 -7.91
CA CYS A 147 2.43 -3.84 -6.86
C CYS A 147 1.21 -2.95 -6.58
N VAL A 148 1.37 -1.62 -6.57
CA VAL A 148 0.26 -0.68 -6.39
C VAL A 148 -0.72 -0.73 -7.56
N LEU A 149 -0.22 -0.85 -8.79
CA LEU A 149 -1.06 -0.96 -9.99
C LEU A 149 -1.87 -2.26 -10.05
N CYS A 150 -1.32 -3.38 -9.56
CA CYS A 150 -1.98 -4.69 -9.71
C CYS A 150 -3.14 -4.89 -8.73
N CYS A 151 -2.97 -4.48 -7.47
CA CYS A 151 -4.06 -4.49 -6.49
C CYS A 151 -3.84 -3.42 -5.40
N GLN A 152 -4.46 -2.26 -5.58
CA GLN A 152 -4.31 -1.14 -4.66
C GLN A 152 -4.83 -1.45 -3.24
N CYS A 153 -6.02 -2.03 -3.11
CA CYS A 153 -6.56 -2.37 -1.79
C CYS A 153 -5.70 -3.41 -1.06
N CYS A 154 -5.07 -4.32 -1.79
CA CYS A 154 -4.19 -5.32 -1.20
C CYS A 154 -2.90 -4.68 -0.66
N ILE A 155 -2.33 -3.70 -1.36
CA ILE A 155 -1.17 -2.95 -0.88
C ILE A 155 -1.53 -2.09 0.34
N ILE A 156 -2.67 -1.40 0.32
CA ILE A 156 -3.11 -0.62 1.49
C ILE A 156 -3.29 -1.55 2.70
N ALA A 157 -3.89 -2.73 2.49
CA ALA A 157 -4.02 -3.74 3.54
C ALA A 157 -2.67 -4.28 4.04
N GLN A 158 -1.71 -4.56 3.13
CA GLN A 158 -0.35 -4.97 3.50
C GLN A 158 0.34 -3.91 4.36
N LEU A 159 0.25 -2.64 3.99
CA LEU A 159 0.82 -1.53 4.74
C LEU A 159 0.20 -1.39 6.13
N ALA A 160 -1.13 -1.51 6.22
CA ALA A 160 -1.84 -1.47 7.49
C ALA A 160 -1.45 -2.63 8.41
N THR A 161 -1.23 -3.84 7.86
CA THR A 161 -0.75 -5.00 8.61
C THR A 161 0.69 -4.82 9.09
N GLU A 162 1.56 -4.25 8.26
CA GLU A 162 2.97 -4.03 8.60
C GLU A 162 3.13 -3.18 9.87
N VAL A 163 2.33 -2.12 9.96
CA VAL A 163 2.37 -1.12 11.03
C VAL A 163 1.39 -1.41 12.17
N HIS A 164 0.62 -2.49 12.07
CA HIS A 164 -0.45 -2.87 13.01
C HIS A 164 -1.47 -1.73 13.23
N ALA A 165 -1.98 -1.16 12.13
CA ALA A 165 -2.91 -0.03 12.14
C ALA A 165 -4.34 -0.39 12.60
N TYR A 166 -4.73 -1.68 12.58
CA TYR A 166 -6.07 -2.15 12.91
C TYR A 166 -6.04 -3.25 13.98
N ASP A 167 -7.19 -3.54 14.59
CA ASP A 167 -7.41 -4.73 15.43
C ASP A 167 -8.28 -5.74 14.68
N LYS A 168 -7.97 -7.03 14.83
CA LYS A 168 -8.76 -8.08 14.18
C LYS A 168 -10.17 -8.13 14.79
N GLY A 169 -11.18 -8.12 13.95
CA GLY A 169 -12.60 -8.19 14.38
C GLY A 169 -13.27 -6.85 14.68
N GLU A 170 -12.52 -5.78 14.94
CA GLU A 170 -13.07 -4.46 15.26
C GLU A 170 -12.80 -3.43 14.14
N CYS A 171 -13.86 -2.89 13.54
CA CYS A 171 -13.75 -1.83 12.54
C CYS A 171 -13.71 -0.46 13.24
N GLN A 172 -12.50 0.03 13.51
CA GLN A 172 -12.30 1.36 14.11
C GLN A 172 -11.84 2.35 13.03
N PHE A 173 -12.51 3.51 12.98
CA PHE A 173 -12.16 4.60 12.05
C PHE A 173 -11.10 5.55 12.62
N GLY A 174 -10.92 5.56 13.94
CA GLY A 174 -9.96 6.43 14.63
C GLY A 174 -8.51 5.98 14.44
N PRO A 175 -7.54 6.89 14.68
CA PRO A 175 -6.13 6.52 14.73
C PRO A 175 -5.80 5.72 16.00
N LYS A 176 -4.85 4.79 15.87
CA LYS A 176 -4.11 4.25 17.02
C LYS A 176 -2.91 5.13 17.33
N ASP A 177 -2.38 5.04 18.55
CA ASP A 177 -1.16 5.73 18.96
C ASP A 177 -0.01 5.47 17.98
N SER A 178 0.99 6.35 17.90
CA SER A 178 2.16 6.09 17.07
C SER A 178 3.02 4.94 17.64
N LEU A 179 3.80 4.27 16.79
CA LEU A 179 4.74 3.24 17.22
C LEU A 179 5.79 3.81 18.21
N PRO A 180 6.22 3.06 19.23
CA PRO A 180 7.25 3.52 20.17
C PRO A 180 8.51 3.97 19.42
N GLY A 181 8.90 5.24 19.59
CA GLY A 181 10.01 5.87 18.86
C GLY A 181 9.59 6.85 17.76
N TYR A 182 8.31 6.88 17.42
CA TYR A 182 7.72 7.84 16.48
C TYR A 182 6.74 8.75 17.24
N VAL A 183 6.97 10.05 17.25
CA VAL A 183 6.06 11.06 17.80
C VAL A 183 5.83 12.13 16.73
N VAL A 184 4.55 12.43 16.47
CA VAL A 184 4.09 13.47 15.55
C VAL A 184 3.78 14.73 16.34
#